data_AF-A0A3D3I6B0-F1
#
_entry.id   AF-A0A3D3I6B0-F1
#
_cell.length_a   1.000
_cell.length_b   1.000
_cell.length_c   1.000
_cell.angle_alpha   90.00
_cell.angle_beta   90.00
_cell.angle_gamma   90.00
#
_symmetry.space_group_name_H-M   'P 1'
#
loop_
_entity.id
_entity.type
_entity.pdbx_description
1 polymer ?
#
loop_
_entity_poly.entity_id
_entity_poly.type
_entity_poly.pdbx_seq_one_letter_code
_entity_poly.pdbx_strand_id
1 'polypeptide(L)'
;QNFNAINHYLQQQNRSSLSVLLLTGGWLEAMQVTCQVASSNPSHKELREKIGEQKITLEQILLLFSFYESDENMASLLSELKELEAAFSKITITYTYKESSMEVVNGVAVIKDNSTTTIDITEEDVRNIMAKTNSIRNKIIS
;
A
#
# COMPACT_ATOMS: atom_id res chain seq x y z
N GLN A 1 -17.86 -7.21 12.24
CA GLN A 1 -18.21 -7.57 10.84
C GLN A 1 -16.92 -7.66 10.05
N ASN A 2 -16.73 -8.71 9.25
CA ASN A 2 -15.52 -8.90 8.44
C ASN A 2 -15.56 -7.96 7.22
N PHE A 3 -14.44 -7.31 6.87
CA PHE A 3 -14.29 -6.47 5.68
C PHE A 3 -14.80 -7.15 4.40
N ASN A 4 -14.61 -8.47 4.28
CA ASN A 4 -15.10 -9.26 3.14
C ASN A 4 -16.64 -9.25 3.03
N ALA A 5 -17.36 -9.24 4.17
CA ALA A 5 -18.82 -9.20 4.17
C ALA A 5 -19.35 -7.81 3.77
N ILE A 6 -18.66 -6.75 4.18
CA ILE A 6 -18.99 -5.36 3.80
C ILE A 6 -18.72 -5.16 2.30
N ASN A 7 -17.57 -5.62 1.82
CA ASN A 7 -17.22 -5.53 0.40
C ASN A 7 -18.22 -6.31 -0.47
N HIS A 8 -18.57 -7.54 -0.07
CA HIS A 8 -19.54 -8.34 -0.83
C HIS A 8 -20.94 -7.70 -0.87
N TYR A 9 -21.40 -7.15 0.27
CA TYR A 9 -22.66 -6.43 0.35
C TYR A 9 -22.71 -5.19 -0.57
N LEU A 10 -21.62 -4.42 -0.62
CA LEU A 10 -21.52 -3.22 -1.45
C LEU A 10 -21.45 -3.55 -2.95
N GLN A 11 -20.75 -4.63 -3.32
CA GLN A 11 -20.72 -5.10 -4.71
C GLN A 11 -22.09 -5.57 -5.20
N GLN A 12 -22.84 -6.32 -4.38
CA GLN A 12 -24.18 -6.80 -4.75
C GLN A 12 -25.19 -5.66 -4.99
N GLN A 13 -24.97 -4.49 -4.38
CA GLN A 13 -25.84 -3.32 -4.48
C GLN A 13 -25.44 -2.33 -5.59
N ASN A 14 -24.55 -2.73 -6.52
CA ASN A 14 -24.02 -1.85 -7.56
C ASN A 14 -23.28 -0.60 -6.99
N ARG A 15 -22.80 -0.70 -5.74
CA ARG A 15 -22.03 0.35 -5.04
C ARG A 15 -20.55 -0.03 -4.96
N SER A 16 -20.03 -0.66 -6.01
CA SER A 16 -18.65 -1.12 -6.07
C SER A 16 -17.65 0.05 -5.94
N SER A 17 -17.99 1.26 -6.39
CA SER A 17 -17.21 2.48 -6.16
C SER A 17 -17.09 2.83 -4.68
N LEU A 18 -18.14 2.63 -3.87
CA LEU A 18 -18.11 2.86 -2.42
C LEU A 18 -17.17 1.88 -1.70
N SER A 19 -17.12 0.62 -2.13
CA SER A 19 -16.12 -0.34 -1.61
C SER A 19 -14.70 0.13 -1.89
N VAL A 20 -14.43 0.61 -3.10
CA VAL A 20 -13.12 1.12 -3.50
C VAL A 20 -12.75 2.35 -2.66
N LEU A 21 -13.68 3.28 -2.44
CA LEU A 21 -13.47 4.44 -1.57
C LEU A 21 -13.17 4.04 -0.12
N LEU A 22 -13.90 3.07 0.45
CA LEU A 22 -13.66 2.59 1.81
C LEU A 22 -12.29 1.92 1.94
N LEU A 23 -11.90 1.11 0.96
CA LEU A 23 -10.59 0.47 0.91
C LEU A 23 -9.48 1.53 0.86
N THR A 24 -9.60 2.50 -0.05
CA THR A 24 -8.60 3.55 -0.23
C THR A 24 -8.51 4.48 0.97
N GLY A 25 -9.64 4.88 1.55
CA GLY A 25 -9.66 5.69 2.77
C GLY A 25 -8.99 4.97 3.94
N GLY A 26 -9.33 3.69 4.17
CA GLY A 26 -8.70 2.88 5.21
C GLY A 26 -7.19 2.71 4.99
N TRP A 27 -6.77 2.48 3.75
CA TRP A 27 -5.36 2.39 3.39
C TRP A 27 -4.61 3.73 3.58
N LEU A 28 -5.20 4.86 3.18
CA LEU A 28 -4.60 6.20 3.39
C LEU A 28 -4.40 6.52 4.88
N GLU A 29 -5.35 6.17 5.74
CA GLU A 29 -5.21 6.36 7.19
C GLU A 29 -4.12 5.45 7.77
N ALA A 30 -4.08 4.18 7.38
CA ALA A 30 -3.04 3.25 7.81
C ALA A 30 -1.65 3.72 7.36
N MET A 31 -1.54 4.20 6.12
CA MET A 31 -0.30 4.80 5.59
C MET A 31 0.14 6.00 6.41
N GLN A 32 -0.78 6.92 6.70
CA GLN A 32 -0.47 8.10 7.48
C GLN A 32 0.08 7.76 8.87
N VAL A 33 -0.61 6.87 9.59
CA VAL A 33 -0.16 6.42 10.93
C VAL A 33 1.21 5.76 10.83
N THR A 34 1.41 4.86 9.86
CA THR A 34 2.67 4.13 9.68
C THR A 34 3.83 5.08 9.37
N CYS A 35 3.63 6.03 8.45
CA CYS A 35 4.62 7.05 8.11
C CYS A 35 4.98 7.98 9.28
N GLN A 36 4.00 8.36 10.10
CA GLN A 36 4.25 9.17 11.30
C GLN A 36 5.08 8.41 12.34
N VAL A 37 4.77 7.13 12.57
CA VAL A 37 5.54 6.26 13.48
C VAL A 37 6.96 6.05 12.95
N ALA A 38 7.12 5.83 11.65
CA ALA A 38 8.44 5.69 11.01
C ALA A 38 9.27 6.98 11.09
N SER A 39 8.64 8.13 10.87
CA SER A 39 9.31 9.43 10.99
C SER A 39 9.73 9.74 12.43
N SER A 40 8.98 9.25 13.42
CA SER A 40 9.32 9.38 14.85
C SER A 40 10.40 8.39 15.29
N ASN A 41 10.65 7.34 14.51
CA ASN A 41 11.61 6.27 14.81
C ASN A 41 12.54 6.00 13.62
N PRO A 42 13.36 6.98 13.18
CA PRO A 42 14.13 6.89 11.95
C PRO A 42 15.19 5.77 11.95
N SER A 43 15.53 5.17 13.09
CA SER A 43 16.42 4.00 13.14
C SER A 43 15.75 2.68 12.70
N HIS A 44 14.42 2.62 12.63
CA HIS A 44 13.67 1.38 12.34
C HIS A 44 13.58 1.13 10.83
N LYS A 45 14.62 0.49 10.27
CA LYS A 45 14.71 0.15 8.84
C LYS A 45 13.52 -0.69 8.35
N GLU A 46 13.15 -1.73 9.10
CA GLU A 46 12.05 -2.63 8.72
C GLU A 46 10.74 -1.87 8.51
N LEU A 47 10.45 -0.87 9.36
CA LEU A 47 9.23 -0.08 9.24
C LEU A 47 9.24 0.79 7.98
N ARG A 48 10.40 1.34 7.58
CA ARG A 48 10.53 2.05 6.30
C ARG A 48 10.37 1.11 5.12
N GLU A 49 10.99 -0.06 5.16
CA GLU A 49 10.84 -1.07 4.11
C GLU A 49 9.36 -1.46 3.96
N LYS A 50 8.62 -1.64 5.07
CA LYS A 50 7.17 -1.88 5.04
C LYS A 50 6.37 -0.75 4.38
N ILE A 51 6.76 0.51 4.56
CA ILE A 51 6.17 1.64 3.83
C ILE A 51 6.47 1.50 2.34
N GLY A 52 7.72 1.17 1.97
CA GLY A 52 8.11 0.98 0.58
C GLY A 52 7.35 -0.15 -0.13
N GLU A 53 7.06 -1.26 0.57
CA GLU A 53 6.22 -2.36 0.05
C GLU A 53 4.83 -1.88 -0.40
N GLN A 54 4.30 -0.82 0.21
CA GLN A 54 2.96 -0.31 -0.10
C GLN A 54 2.84 0.31 -1.50
N LYS A 55 3.95 0.47 -2.22
CA LYS A 55 3.96 0.75 -3.67
C LYS A 55 3.04 -0.21 -4.43
N ILE A 56 3.14 -1.51 -4.14
CA ILE A 56 2.37 -2.57 -4.82
C ILE A 56 0.88 -2.42 -4.51
N THR A 57 0.53 -2.09 -3.26
CA THR A 57 -0.85 -1.87 -2.86
C THR A 57 -1.43 -0.62 -3.51
N LEU A 58 -0.66 0.46 -3.64
CA LEU A 58 -1.08 1.66 -4.36
C LEU A 58 -1.35 1.37 -5.85
N GLU A 59 -0.49 0.61 -6.52
CA GLU A 59 -0.69 0.19 -7.91
C GLU A 59 -2.01 -0.60 -8.08
N GLN A 60 -2.34 -1.48 -7.12
CA GLN A 60 -3.60 -2.21 -7.10
C GLN A 60 -4.81 -1.27 -6.87
N ILE A 61 -4.68 -0.28 -5.98
CA ILE A 61 -5.71 0.74 -5.76
C ILE A 61 -5.96 1.53 -7.05
N LEU A 62 -4.90 1.98 -7.74
CA LEU A 62 -5.01 2.72 -8.99
C LEU A 62 -5.71 1.90 -10.08
N LEU A 63 -5.41 0.59 -10.17
CA LEU A 63 -6.13 -0.32 -11.07
C LEU A 63 -7.62 -0.40 -10.74
N LEU A 64 -8.01 -0.39 -9.47
CA LEU A 64 -9.43 -0.38 -9.11
C LEU A 64 -10.11 0.94 -9.49
N PHE A 65 -9.40 2.07 -9.41
CA PHE A 65 -9.94 3.38 -9.80
C PHE A 65 -10.09 3.53 -11.32
N SER A 66 -9.29 2.86 -12.14
CA SER A 66 -9.39 2.96 -13.61
C SER A 66 -10.74 2.48 -14.16
N PHE A 67 -11.50 1.67 -13.41
CA PHE A 67 -12.85 1.27 -13.76
C PHE A 67 -13.92 2.37 -13.55
N TYR A 68 -13.56 3.49 -12.91
CA TYR A 68 -14.48 4.57 -12.53
C TYR A 68 -14.04 5.95 -13.03
N GLU A 69 -13.23 6.01 -14.10
CA GLU A 69 -12.71 7.28 -14.64
C GLU A 69 -13.79 8.26 -15.11
N SER A 70 -14.99 7.77 -15.43
CA SER A 70 -16.14 8.59 -15.82
C SER A 70 -16.91 9.22 -14.65
N ASP A 71 -16.65 8.80 -13.41
CA ASP A 71 -17.20 9.43 -12.20
C ASP A 71 -16.26 10.56 -11.76
N GLU A 72 -16.74 11.81 -11.82
CA GLU A 72 -15.93 13.00 -11.52
C GLU A 72 -15.31 12.98 -10.11
N ASN A 73 -16.01 12.43 -9.11
CA ASN A 73 -15.50 12.35 -7.75
C ASN A 73 -14.35 11.33 -7.66
N MET A 74 -14.50 10.20 -8.35
CA MET A 74 -13.46 9.18 -8.44
C MET A 74 -12.25 9.68 -9.23
N ALA A 75 -12.48 10.40 -10.34
CA ALA A 75 -11.43 10.97 -11.18
C ALA A 75 -10.58 12.00 -10.42
N SER A 76 -11.20 12.85 -9.60
CA SER A 76 -10.50 13.82 -8.74
C SER A 76 -9.53 13.12 -7.77
N LEU A 77 -10.00 12.09 -7.07
CA LEU A 77 -9.17 11.32 -6.15
C LEU A 77 -8.11 10.48 -6.88
N LEU A 78 -8.41 9.94 -8.06
CA LEU A 78 -7.44 9.23 -8.90
C LEU A 78 -6.26 10.13 -9.27
N SER A 79 -6.51 11.40 -9.61
CA SER A 79 -5.43 12.36 -9.91
C SER A 79 -4.47 12.52 -8.72
N GLU A 80 -5.01 12.62 -7.51
CA GLU A 80 -4.22 12.73 -6.28
C GLU A 80 -3.41 11.45 -6.01
N LEU A 81 -4.01 10.28 -6.21
CA LEU A 81 -3.33 8.99 -6.04
C LEU A 81 -2.20 8.80 -7.06
N LYS A 82 -2.33 9.33 -8.28
CA LYS A 82 -1.24 9.34 -9.28
C LYS A 82 -0.07 10.24 -8.87
N GLU A 83 -0.33 11.34 -8.17
CA GLU A 83 0.78 12.12 -7.57
C GLU A 83 1.50 11.36 -6.46
N LEU A 84 0.75 10.60 -5.66
CA LEU A 84 1.34 9.72 -4.66
C LEU A 84 2.14 8.58 -5.32
N GLU A 85 1.65 8.02 -6.42
CA GLU A 85 2.37 7.02 -7.23
C GLU A 85 3.71 7.55 -7.71
N ALA A 86 3.76 8.80 -8.17
CA ALA A 86 5.00 9.45 -8.57
C ALA A 86 6.01 9.53 -7.41
N ALA A 87 5.56 9.71 -6.16
CA ALA A 87 6.45 9.62 -4.99
C ALA A 87 6.97 8.18 -4.79
N PHE A 88 6.12 7.16 -4.92
CA PHE A 88 6.51 5.75 -4.82
C PHE A 88 7.37 5.24 -5.99
N SER A 89 7.31 5.88 -7.16
CA SER A 89 8.10 5.50 -8.32
C SER A 89 9.61 5.53 -8.08
N LYS A 90 10.05 6.35 -7.11
CA LYS A 90 11.45 6.47 -6.69
C LYS A 90 11.96 5.26 -5.88
N ILE A 91 11.05 4.47 -5.33
CA ILE A 91 11.37 3.29 -4.51
C ILE A 91 11.61 2.09 -5.42
N THR A 92 12.74 1.42 -5.21
CA THR A 92 13.12 0.21 -5.94
C THR A 92 12.88 -1.02 -5.06
N ILE A 93 12.08 -1.96 -5.56
CA ILE A 93 11.85 -3.27 -4.94
C ILE A 93 12.56 -4.30 -5.80
N THR A 94 13.54 -5.00 -5.24
CA THR A 94 14.33 -6.02 -5.96
C THR A 94 14.10 -7.39 -5.35
N TYR A 95 13.57 -8.31 -6.15
CA TYR A 95 13.46 -9.72 -5.80
C TYR A 95 14.66 -10.48 -6.34
N THR A 96 15.36 -11.18 -5.47
CA THR A 96 16.49 -12.05 -5.81
C THR A 96 16.08 -13.49 -5.55
N TYR A 97 15.82 -14.23 -6.62
CA TYR A 97 15.51 -15.65 -6.54
C TYR A 97 16.73 -16.45 -6.07
N LYS A 98 16.49 -17.42 -5.19
CA LYS A 98 17.48 -18.43 -4.83
C LYS A 98 16.78 -19.77 -4.60
N GLU A 99 17.42 -20.83 -5.08
CA GLU A 99 16.87 -22.19 -4.98
C GLU A 99 16.52 -22.55 -3.53
N SER A 100 15.33 -23.11 -3.35
CA SER A 100 14.84 -23.54 -2.04
C SER A 100 15.62 -24.75 -1.53
N SER A 101 15.81 -24.82 -0.22
CA SER A 101 16.48 -25.96 0.43
C SER A 101 15.52 -26.72 1.33
N MET A 102 15.73 -28.03 1.48
CA MET A 102 15.02 -28.82 2.49
C MET A 102 15.81 -28.86 3.79
N GLU A 103 15.15 -28.61 4.91
CA GLU A 103 15.70 -28.75 6.26
C GLU A 103 14.74 -29.53 7.16
N VAL A 104 15.28 -30.27 8.14
CA VAL A 104 14.46 -30.97 9.13
C VAL A 104 14.36 -30.10 10.38
N VAL A 105 13.17 -29.54 10.64
CA VAL A 105 12.88 -28.74 11.84
C VAL A 105 11.93 -29.55 12.71
N ASN A 106 12.37 -29.90 13.92
CA ASN A 106 11.57 -30.71 14.87
C ASN A 106 11.07 -32.05 14.29
N GLY A 107 11.90 -32.72 13.48
CA GLY A 107 11.55 -34.00 12.86
C GLY A 107 10.63 -33.91 11.63
N VAL A 108 10.24 -32.70 11.22
CA VAL A 108 9.42 -32.45 10.02
C VAL A 108 10.30 -31.87 8.92
N ALA A 109 10.19 -32.40 7.70
CA ALA A 109 10.84 -31.82 6.53
C ALA A 109 10.14 -30.52 6.13
N VAL A 110 10.88 -29.41 6.12
CA VAL A 110 10.43 -28.06 5.78
C VAL A 110 11.17 -27.60 4.53
N ILE A 111 10.42 -27.05 3.57
CA ILE A 111 10.99 -26.36 2.41
C ILE A 111 11.24 -24.91 2.83
N LYS A 112 12.49 -24.48 2.80
CA LYS A 112 12.92 -23.11 3.08
C LYS A 112 13.14 -22.37 1.77
N ASP A 113 12.35 -21.32 1.56
CA ASP A 113 12.63 -20.34 0.52
C ASP A 113 13.86 -19.51 0.91
N ASN A 114 14.85 -19.49 0.02
CA ASN A 114 16.09 -18.76 0.22
C ASN A 114 16.13 -17.43 -0.55
N SER A 115 15.05 -17.10 -1.26
CA SER A 115 14.90 -15.88 -2.02
C SER A 115 14.82 -14.66 -1.09
N THR A 116 15.25 -13.51 -1.57
CA THR A 116 15.23 -12.26 -0.78
C THR A 116 14.54 -11.15 -1.54
N THR A 117 13.88 -10.26 -0.81
CA THR A 117 13.38 -8.99 -1.32
C THR A 117 14.12 -7.86 -0.62
N THR A 118 14.71 -6.95 -1.38
CA THR A 118 15.33 -5.72 -0.86
C THR A 118 14.56 -4.52 -1.34
N ILE A 119 14.37 -3.54 -0.44
CA ILE A 119 13.60 -2.33 -0.71
C ILE A 119 14.50 -1.14 -0.46
N ASP A 120 14.81 -0.42 -1.53
CA ASP A 120 15.58 0.81 -1.46
C ASP A 120 14.64 1.98 -1.21
N ILE A 121 14.59 2.42 0.05
CA ILE A 121 13.77 3.53 0.53
C ILE A 121 14.53 4.35 1.56
N THR A 122 14.53 5.67 1.36
CA THR A 122 15.18 6.63 2.24
C THR A 122 14.21 7.22 3.27
N GLU A 123 14.75 7.89 4.30
CA GLU A 123 13.92 8.68 5.23
C GLU A 123 13.25 9.88 4.56
N GLU A 124 13.85 10.41 3.49
CA GLU A 124 13.25 11.48 2.70
C GLU A 124 12.04 10.98 1.91
N ASP A 125 12.11 9.77 1.34
CA ASP A 125 10.97 9.14 0.67
C ASP A 125 9.80 8.96 1.63
N VAL A 126 10.06 8.48 2.84
CA VAL A 126 9.03 8.33 3.89
C VAL A 126 8.38 9.68 4.22
N ARG A 127 9.17 10.74 4.39
CA ARG A 127 8.64 12.09 4.66
C ARG A 127 7.82 12.63 3.50
N ASN A 128 8.25 12.41 2.26
CA ASN A 128 7.54 12.82 1.06
C ASN A 128 6.20 12.08 0.91
N ILE A 129 6.21 10.75 1.10
CA ILE A 129 5.00 9.92 1.10
C ILE A 129 4.04 10.40 2.18
N MET A 130 4.52 10.63 3.41
CA MET A 130 3.72 11.15 4.52
C MET A 130 3.06 12.50 4.18
N ALA A 131 3.81 13.41 3.57
CA ALA A 131 3.30 14.73 3.19
C ALA A 131 2.20 14.61 2.12
N LYS A 132 2.42 13.74 1.12
CA LYS A 132 1.43 13.48 0.07
C LYS A 132 0.19 12.80 0.63
N THR A 133 0.31 11.73 1.43
CA THR A 133 -0.84 11.08 2.07
C THR A 133 -1.64 12.05 2.94
N ASN A 134 -0.98 12.94 3.67
CA ASN A 134 -1.67 13.95 4.48
C ASN A 134 -2.39 15.00 3.62
N SER A 135 -1.79 15.42 2.50
CA SER A 135 -2.44 16.33 1.54
C SER A 135 -3.73 15.73 0.97
N ILE A 136 -3.68 14.46 0.57
CA ILE A 136 -4.85 13.73 0.05
C ILE A 136 -5.94 13.64 1.13
N ARG A 137 -5.57 13.25 2.35
CA ARG A 137 -6.50 13.18 3.50
C ARG A 137 -7.20 14.51 3.73
N ASN A 138 -6.45 15.60 3.78
CA ASN A 138 -7.00 16.94 4.01
C ASN A 138 -8.00 17.35 2.92
N LYS A 139 -7.76 16.97 1.66
CA LYS A 139 -8.66 17.24 0.54
C LYS A 139 -9.95 16.42 0.58
N ILE A 140 -9.93 15.24 1.21
CA ILE A 140 -11.12 14.38 1.36
C ILE A 140 -12.03 14.86 2.51
N ILE A 141 -11.45 15.42 3.57
CA ILE A 141 -12.20 15.84 4.78
C ILE A 141 -12.68 17.30 4.77
N SER A 142 -12.18 18.12 3.85
CA SER A 142 -12.50 19.55 3.73
C SER A 142 -13.62 19.78 2.72
#